data_AF-A0A7G1IDB2-F1
#
_entry.id   AF-A0A7G1IDB2-F1
#
_cell.length_a   1.000
_cell.length_b   1.000
_cell.length_c   1.000
_cell.angle_alpha   90.00
_cell.angle_beta   90.00
_cell.angle_gamma   90.00
#
_symmetry.space_group_name_H-M   'P 1'
#
loop_
_entity.id
_entity.type
_entity.pdbx_description
1 polymer ?
#
loop_
_entity_poly.entity_id
_entity_poly.type
_entity_poly.pdbx_seq_one_letter_code
_entity_poly.pdbx_strand_id
1 'polypeptide(L)'
;MAITEYRPGTTFPGVIGRTADESTPAWPALKRPAEGAPNVVFIVLDDTGYGHLGCFGSPISTPNIDALAADGLRYSNMHTTALCSPSRSCILNGRNHHSNHLACLTNGSTGFPGSDGYIPFENGFLSEILRAQGYNTYCVGKWHLAPEETMTAAGPYDRWPLGRGFERYYGFLGGDTHQYYPDLVRDNSQTEPEATPEQGYHLTPDLVNKAKAMIADAKQVAPDKPFFLYFAPGATHSPHHVPKQWADRYAGKFDAGWEAYRQRVFTRQRELGLLPATAELSAPDPDVADWETLPADERRLYARMMEVFAGFLEHTDHYIGELVQFLKDLHEYDNTVIMLVSDNGASAEEAPPARSPRSVSSTTSPIPSRRDWPASTRSAAPRCSTTSRGAGRTPATPRFGGGSARPTAAARATR
;
A
#
# COMPACT_ATOMS: atom_id res chain seq x y z
N MET A 1 9.38 -4.59 -45.13
CA MET A 1 8.76 -5.91 -45.32
C MET A 1 7.79 -6.13 -44.17
N ALA A 2 6.59 -6.62 -44.42
CA ALA A 2 5.69 -7.00 -43.33
C ALA A 2 6.35 -8.13 -42.52
N ILE A 3 6.34 -8.01 -41.20
CA ILE A 3 6.87 -9.05 -40.30
C ILE A 3 5.86 -10.20 -40.30
N THR A 4 6.30 -11.40 -40.65
CA THR A 4 5.49 -12.62 -40.49
C THR A 4 5.57 -13.06 -39.04
N GLU A 5 4.44 -13.17 -38.36
CA GLU A 5 4.38 -13.61 -36.96
C GLU A 5 3.63 -14.93 -36.81
N TYR A 6 3.93 -15.68 -35.74
CA TYR A 6 3.26 -16.93 -35.40
C TYR A 6 3.00 -17.04 -33.90
N ARG A 7 1.94 -17.77 -33.52
CA ARG A 7 1.60 -17.92 -32.11
C ARG A 7 2.73 -18.65 -31.35
N PRO A 8 3.26 -18.10 -30.24
CA PRO A 8 4.24 -18.82 -29.42
C PRO A 8 3.73 -20.21 -29.02
N GLY A 9 4.62 -21.20 -29.09
CA GLY A 9 4.28 -22.61 -28.83
C GLY A 9 3.67 -23.37 -30.01
N THR A 10 3.47 -22.74 -31.17
CA THR A 10 3.14 -23.44 -32.41
C THR A 10 4.38 -23.68 -33.27
N THR A 11 4.25 -24.56 -34.26
CA THR A 11 5.31 -24.82 -35.24
C THR A 11 5.71 -23.53 -35.97
N PHE A 12 7.02 -23.36 -36.18
CA PHE A 12 7.59 -22.28 -36.98
C PHE A 12 7.06 -22.35 -38.42
N PRO A 13 6.39 -21.30 -38.95
CA PRO A 13 5.79 -21.35 -40.28
C PRO A 13 6.74 -20.89 -41.40
N GLY A 14 7.93 -20.41 -41.05
CA GLY A 14 8.94 -20.04 -42.02
C GLY A 14 9.66 -21.25 -42.61
N VAL A 15 10.59 -20.98 -43.51
CA VAL A 15 11.43 -21.98 -44.18
C VAL A 15 12.87 -21.83 -43.67
N ILE A 16 13.51 -22.94 -43.31
CA ILE A 16 14.93 -22.97 -42.96
C ILE A 16 15.68 -23.64 -44.12
N GLY A 17 16.29 -22.82 -44.96
CA GLY A 17 17.13 -23.24 -46.09
C GLY A 17 18.59 -23.49 -45.68
N ARG A 18 19.45 -23.80 -46.66
CA ARG A 18 20.90 -23.96 -46.41
C ARG A 18 21.60 -22.61 -46.26
N THR A 19 21.08 -21.58 -46.91
CA THR A 19 21.57 -20.21 -46.87
C THR A 19 20.48 -19.24 -46.43
N ALA A 20 20.86 -18.02 -46.07
CA ALA A 20 19.91 -17.00 -45.59
C ALA A 20 18.90 -16.59 -46.67
N ASP A 21 19.30 -16.59 -47.95
CA ASP A 21 18.46 -16.29 -49.11
C ASP A 21 17.47 -17.42 -49.45
N GLU A 22 17.73 -18.65 -48.99
CA GLU A 22 16.79 -19.79 -49.07
C GLU A 22 15.84 -19.88 -47.87
N SER A 23 16.01 -19.01 -46.87
CA SER A 23 15.25 -19.04 -45.63
C SER A 23 14.18 -17.94 -45.58
N THR A 24 13.02 -18.23 -44.99
CA THR A 24 12.00 -17.22 -44.70
C THR A 24 11.79 -17.12 -43.19
N PRO A 25 12.05 -15.95 -42.57
CA PRO A 25 11.89 -15.79 -41.13
C PRO A 25 10.41 -15.63 -40.75
N ALA A 26 10.08 -16.06 -39.54
CA ALA A 26 8.86 -15.71 -38.85
C ALA A 26 9.16 -15.48 -37.37
N TRP A 27 8.46 -14.57 -36.72
CA TRP A 27 8.71 -14.19 -35.33
C TRP A 27 7.58 -14.68 -34.42
N PRO A 28 7.88 -15.15 -33.20
CA PRO A 28 6.83 -15.39 -32.22
C PRO A 28 6.05 -14.09 -31.99
N ALA A 29 4.73 -14.12 -32.18
CA ALA A 29 3.86 -12.97 -32.00
C ALA A 29 3.95 -12.52 -30.54
N LEU A 30 4.34 -11.27 -30.33
CA LEU A 30 4.28 -10.64 -29.02
C LEU A 30 2.81 -10.47 -28.62
N LYS A 31 2.52 -10.69 -27.34
CA LYS A 31 1.19 -10.37 -26.82
C LYS A 31 1.02 -8.86 -26.84
N ARG A 32 0.04 -8.39 -27.60
CA ARG A 32 -0.33 -6.98 -27.71
C ARG A 32 -1.66 -6.74 -26.99
N PRO A 33 -1.82 -5.56 -26.36
CA PRO A 33 -3.11 -5.12 -25.86
C PRO A 33 -4.10 -4.91 -27.02
N ALA A 34 -5.39 -4.81 -26.70
CA ALA A 34 -6.38 -4.38 -27.67
C ALA A 34 -6.10 -2.94 -28.12
N GLU A 35 -6.48 -2.60 -29.36
CA GLU A 35 -6.40 -1.22 -29.85
C GLU A 35 -7.26 -0.30 -28.97
N GLY A 36 -6.71 0.86 -28.59
CA GLY A 36 -7.37 1.80 -27.68
C GLY A 36 -7.52 1.30 -26.24
N ALA A 37 -6.79 0.26 -25.83
CA ALA A 37 -6.77 -0.17 -24.44
C ALA A 37 -6.32 0.98 -23.52
N PRO A 38 -7.05 1.29 -22.44
CA PRO A 38 -6.72 2.41 -21.57
C PRO A 38 -5.54 2.05 -20.67
N ASN A 39 -4.80 3.06 -20.23
CA ASN A 39 -3.95 2.92 -19.05
C ASN A 39 -4.81 2.79 -17.80
N VAL A 40 -4.24 2.23 -16.73
CA VAL A 40 -4.91 2.08 -15.44
C VAL A 40 -4.00 2.66 -14.36
N VAL A 41 -4.48 3.63 -13.61
CA VAL A 41 -3.80 4.19 -12.45
C VAL A 41 -4.67 3.94 -11.22
N PHE A 42 -4.15 3.18 -10.27
CA PHE A 42 -4.83 2.84 -9.05
C PHE A 42 -4.09 3.47 -7.87
N ILE A 43 -4.70 4.51 -7.29
CA ILE A 43 -4.17 5.27 -6.17
C ILE A 43 -4.78 4.73 -4.88
N VAL A 44 -3.93 4.29 -3.95
CA VAL A 44 -4.35 3.77 -2.64
C VAL A 44 -3.78 4.64 -1.53
N LEU A 45 -4.64 5.43 -0.91
CA LEU A 45 -4.31 6.17 0.32
C LEU A 45 -4.31 5.22 1.52
N ASP A 46 -3.55 5.56 2.54
CA ASP A 46 -3.31 4.72 3.72
C ASP A 46 -3.92 5.41 4.95
N ASP A 47 -4.94 4.79 5.56
CA ASP A 47 -5.68 5.34 6.72
C ASP A 47 -6.39 6.70 6.48
N THR A 48 -6.75 7.02 5.23
CA THR A 48 -7.54 8.22 4.95
C THR A 48 -9.03 7.98 5.24
N GLY A 49 -9.56 8.63 6.27
CA GLY A 49 -10.98 8.58 6.60
C GLY A 49 -11.91 9.19 5.54
N TYR A 50 -13.13 8.67 5.46
CA TYR A 50 -14.18 9.13 4.54
C TYR A 50 -14.42 10.65 4.62
N GLY A 51 -14.37 11.21 5.82
CA GLY A 51 -14.57 12.64 6.08
C GLY A 51 -13.34 13.53 5.87
N HIS A 52 -12.20 12.99 5.41
CA HIS A 52 -10.94 13.73 5.32
C HIS A 52 -10.69 14.38 3.95
N LEU A 53 -11.42 13.99 2.91
CA LEU A 53 -11.32 14.57 1.55
C LEU A 53 -12.35 15.69 1.34
N GLY A 54 -11.96 16.77 0.66
CA GLY A 54 -12.81 17.94 0.40
C GLY A 54 -14.09 17.58 -0.36
N CYS A 55 -13.98 16.72 -1.37
CA CYS A 55 -15.09 16.19 -2.15
C CYS A 55 -16.06 15.28 -1.36
N PHE A 56 -15.68 14.91 -0.12
CA PHE A 56 -16.48 14.22 0.88
C PHE A 56 -16.78 15.07 2.13
N GLY A 57 -16.62 16.39 2.02
CA GLY A 57 -17.05 17.37 3.02
C GLY A 57 -16.00 17.81 4.04
N SER A 58 -14.75 17.38 3.89
CA SER A 58 -13.64 17.80 4.74
C SER A 58 -13.31 19.29 4.59
N PRO A 59 -12.83 19.95 5.66
CA PRO A 59 -12.18 21.25 5.55
C PRO A 59 -10.68 21.16 5.19
N ILE A 60 -10.11 19.96 5.09
CA ILE A 60 -8.74 19.75 4.62
C ILE A 60 -8.70 20.03 3.12
N SER A 61 -7.67 20.74 2.67
CA SER A 61 -7.53 21.14 1.27
C SER A 61 -7.01 19.96 0.44
N THR A 62 -7.86 19.39 -0.43
CA THR A 62 -7.48 18.34 -1.39
C THR A 62 -7.90 18.69 -2.83
N PRO A 63 -7.47 19.84 -3.37
CA PRO A 63 -8.01 20.38 -4.63
C PRO A 63 -7.79 19.47 -5.84
N ASN A 64 -6.72 18.66 -5.88
CA ASN A 64 -6.46 17.80 -7.04
C ASN A 64 -7.37 16.57 -7.03
N ILE A 65 -7.53 15.93 -5.86
CA ILE A 65 -8.49 14.84 -5.66
C ILE A 65 -9.91 15.35 -5.86
N ASP A 66 -10.22 16.55 -5.39
CA ASP A 66 -11.53 17.17 -5.57
C ASP A 66 -11.84 17.42 -7.05
N ALA A 67 -10.84 17.85 -7.83
CA ALA A 67 -10.96 18.01 -9.27
C ALA A 67 -11.20 16.67 -9.99
N LEU A 68 -10.47 15.61 -9.63
CA LEU A 68 -10.71 14.25 -10.16
C LEU A 68 -12.14 13.77 -9.85
N ALA A 69 -12.62 14.02 -8.63
CA ALA A 69 -13.97 13.67 -8.22
C ALA A 69 -15.06 14.51 -8.90
N ALA A 70 -14.78 15.77 -9.24
CA ALA A 70 -15.71 16.65 -9.96
C ALA A 70 -15.83 16.27 -11.44
N ASP A 71 -14.75 15.76 -12.03
CA ASP A 71 -14.68 15.27 -13.42
C ASP A 71 -14.96 13.76 -13.55
N GLY A 72 -15.37 13.11 -12.44
CA GLY A 72 -15.50 11.67 -12.36
C GLY A 72 -16.72 11.19 -11.56
N LEU A 73 -16.63 9.96 -11.06
CA LEU A 73 -17.65 9.35 -10.22
C LEU A 73 -17.18 9.31 -8.77
N ARG A 74 -18.07 9.68 -7.84
CA ARG A 74 -17.88 9.53 -6.40
C ARG A 74 -18.76 8.41 -5.88
N TYR A 75 -18.17 7.50 -5.12
CA TYR A 75 -18.90 6.39 -4.49
C TYR A 75 -19.04 6.65 -3.00
N SER A 76 -20.27 6.85 -2.52
CA SER A 76 -20.57 7.04 -1.09
C SER A 76 -20.82 5.73 -0.34
N ASN A 77 -20.86 4.59 -1.04
CA ASN A 77 -21.15 3.27 -0.49
C ASN A 77 -20.16 2.20 -0.98
N MET A 78 -18.89 2.57 -1.12
CA MET A 78 -17.78 1.67 -1.44
C MET A 78 -17.18 1.15 -0.13
N HIS A 79 -16.87 -0.15 -0.08
CA HIS A 79 -16.34 -0.80 1.12
C HIS A 79 -14.99 -1.43 0.84
N THR A 80 -14.06 -1.20 1.75
CA THR A 80 -12.84 -2.00 1.90
C THR A 80 -12.97 -2.88 3.15
N THR A 81 -11.89 -3.57 3.53
CA THR A 81 -11.82 -4.21 4.85
C THR A 81 -11.42 -3.18 5.92
N ALA A 82 -11.36 -3.60 7.18
CA ALA A 82 -10.95 -2.73 8.28
C ALA A 82 -9.42 -2.52 8.39
N LEU A 83 -8.60 -3.19 7.55
CA LEU A 83 -7.13 -3.23 7.70
C LEU A 83 -6.40 -3.16 6.35
N CYS A 84 -5.16 -2.66 6.37
CA CYS A 84 -4.36 -2.38 5.18
C CYS A 84 -4.13 -3.61 4.28
N SER A 85 -3.40 -4.63 4.76
CA SER A 85 -3.04 -5.81 3.95
C SER A 85 -4.27 -6.54 3.42
N PRO A 86 -5.30 -6.81 4.25
CA PRO A 86 -6.52 -7.44 3.78
C PRO A 86 -7.21 -6.66 2.65
N SER A 87 -7.38 -5.34 2.78
CA SER A 87 -7.95 -4.49 1.74
C SER A 87 -7.12 -4.46 0.45
N ARG A 88 -5.81 -4.31 0.56
CA ARG A 88 -4.88 -4.29 -0.59
C ARG A 88 -4.93 -5.62 -1.36
N SER A 89 -5.09 -6.74 -0.65
CA SER A 89 -5.28 -8.05 -1.28
C SER A 89 -6.59 -8.16 -2.05
N CYS A 90 -7.68 -7.59 -1.52
CA CYS A 90 -8.98 -7.55 -2.19
C CYS A 90 -8.91 -6.69 -3.45
N ILE A 91 -8.24 -5.53 -3.38
CA ILE A 91 -8.06 -4.60 -4.51
C ILE A 91 -7.32 -5.28 -5.66
N LEU A 92 -6.21 -5.96 -5.37
CA LEU A 92 -5.37 -6.55 -6.42
C LEU A 92 -5.87 -7.91 -6.93
N ASN A 93 -6.66 -8.68 -6.15
CA ASN A 93 -7.11 -10.03 -6.55
C ASN A 93 -8.61 -10.14 -6.82
N GLY A 94 -9.42 -9.17 -6.39
CA GLY A 94 -10.89 -9.24 -6.48
C GLY A 94 -11.52 -10.36 -5.63
N ARG A 95 -10.84 -10.83 -4.58
CA ARG A 95 -11.27 -11.93 -3.70
C ARG A 95 -11.37 -11.49 -2.25
N ASN A 96 -12.18 -12.22 -1.47
CA ASN A 96 -12.23 -12.02 -0.02
C ASN A 96 -10.85 -12.25 0.61
N HIS A 97 -10.47 -11.39 1.56
CA HIS A 97 -9.16 -11.41 2.18
C HIS A 97 -8.81 -12.72 2.92
N HIS A 98 -9.78 -13.44 3.49
CA HIS A 98 -9.54 -14.77 4.08
C HIS A 98 -9.14 -15.80 3.02
N SER A 99 -9.74 -15.76 1.84
CA SER A 99 -9.34 -16.60 0.70
C SER A 99 -7.96 -16.23 0.15
N ASN A 100 -7.50 -15.01 0.41
CA ASN A 100 -6.14 -14.54 0.13
C ASN A 100 -5.17 -14.79 1.29
N HIS A 101 -5.58 -15.51 2.34
CA HIS A 101 -4.75 -15.77 3.51
C HIS A 101 -4.36 -14.54 4.35
N LEU A 102 -5.15 -13.47 4.24
CA LEU A 102 -4.97 -12.21 4.95
C LEU A 102 -6.18 -11.93 5.85
N ALA A 103 -6.44 -12.81 6.82
CA ALA A 103 -7.42 -12.54 7.89
C ALA A 103 -7.02 -11.34 8.76
N CYS A 104 -5.72 -11.06 8.87
CA CYS A 104 -5.13 -9.94 9.59
C CYS A 104 -4.04 -9.28 8.70
N LEU A 105 -3.38 -8.26 9.24
CA LEU A 105 -2.13 -7.72 8.68
C LEU A 105 -1.05 -8.80 8.58
N THR A 106 -0.08 -8.62 7.68
CA THR A 106 0.99 -9.62 7.48
C THR A 106 1.85 -9.85 8.72
N ASN A 107 2.00 -8.84 9.59
CA ASN A 107 2.67 -8.92 10.88
C ASN A 107 1.83 -9.61 11.98
N GLY A 108 0.53 -9.78 11.75
CA GLY A 108 -0.40 -10.53 12.58
C GLY A 108 -0.68 -11.95 12.07
N SER A 109 0.13 -12.44 11.12
CA SER A 109 -0.07 -13.75 10.51
C SER A 109 0.05 -14.88 11.53
N THR A 110 -0.72 -15.95 11.31
CA THR A 110 -0.72 -17.17 12.13
C THR A 110 -0.69 -18.40 11.24
N GLY A 111 -0.29 -19.56 11.78
CA GLY A 111 -0.27 -20.81 11.01
C GLY A 111 -1.65 -21.41 10.68
N PHE A 112 -2.75 -20.69 10.92
CA PHE A 112 -4.09 -21.17 10.61
C PHE A 112 -4.46 -20.90 9.14
N PRO A 113 -5.23 -21.79 8.49
CA PRO A 113 -5.72 -21.58 7.13
C PRO A 113 -6.39 -20.22 6.98
N GLY A 114 -6.05 -19.49 5.91
CA GLY A 114 -6.62 -18.18 5.65
C GLY A 114 -5.98 -17.02 6.44
N SER A 115 -4.94 -17.28 7.25
CA SER A 115 -4.32 -16.27 8.13
C SER A 115 -2.80 -16.25 8.11
N ASP A 116 -2.16 -17.02 7.22
CA ASP A 116 -0.69 -17.19 7.20
C ASP A 116 0.06 -16.09 6.45
N GLY A 117 -0.63 -15.19 5.76
CA GLY A 117 -0.03 -14.11 4.96
C GLY A 117 0.51 -14.56 3.60
N TYR A 118 0.48 -15.86 3.27
CA TYR A 118 0.95 -16.41 2.02
C TYR A 118 -0.18 -16.45 1.00
N ILE A 119 -0.45 -15.32 0.34
CA ILE A 119 -1.47 -15.26 -0.72
C ILE A 119 -1.19 -16.35 -1.77
N PRO A 120 -2.14 -17.28 -2.02
CA PRO A 120 -1.93 -18.38 -2.97
C PRO A 120 -1.67 -17.88 -4.40
N PHE A 121 -0.91 -18.62 -5.21
CA PHE A 121 -0.59 -18.22 -6.59
C PHE A 121 -1.76 -18.43 -7.55
N GLU A 122 -2.69 -19.33 -7.23
CA GLU A 122 -3.97 -19.49 -7.90
C GLU A 122 -4.91 -18.28 -7.70
N ASN A 123 -4.59 -17.42 -6.73
CA ASN A 123 -5.19 -16.10 -6.57
C ASN A 123 -4.39 -15.10 -7.40
N GLY A 124 -4.68 -15.10 -8.70
CA GLY A 124 -4.02 -14.24 -9.67
C GLY A 124 -4.27 -12.75 -9.38
N PHE A 125 -3.21 -11.97 -9.42
CA PHE A 125 -3.23 -10.52 -9.27
C PHE A 125 -3.65 -9.85 -10.57
N LEU A 126 -4.27 -8.67 -10.45
CA LEU A 126 -4.59 -7.79 -11.57
C LEU A 126 -3.35 -7.47 -12.42
N SER A 127 -2.19 -7.29 -11.77
CA SER A 127 -0.89 -7.12 -12.44
C SER A 127 -0.50 -8.32 -13.30
N GLU A 128 -0.68 -9.56 -12.81
CA GLU A 128 -0.39 -10.78 -13.57
C GLU A 128 -1.31 -10.90 -14.79
N ILE A 129 -2.59 -10.58 -14.61
CA ILE A 129 -3.59 -10.59 -15.68
C ILE A 129 -3.27 -9.54 -16.74
N LEU A 130 -3.02 -8.28 -16.35
CA LEU A 130 -2.74 -7.18 -17.28
C LEU A 130 -1.41 -7.37 -18.01
N ARG A 131 -0.36 -7.82 -17.30
CA ARG A 131 0.92 -8.17 -17.92
C ARG A 131 0.74 -9.27 -18.98
N ALA A 132 -0.05 -10.29 -18.69
CA ALA A 132 -0.40 -11.34 -19.66
C ALA A 132 -1.26 -10.83 -20.84
N GLN A 133 -1.79 -9.60 -20.79
CA GLN A 133 -2.44 -8.90 -21.90
C GLN A 133 -1.54 -7.85 -22.58
N GLY A 134 -0.26 -7.78 -22.22
CA GLY A 134 0.70 -6.88 -22.89
C GLY A 134 0.76 -5.48 -22.28
N TYR A 135 0.27 -5.27 -21.06
CA TYR A 135 0.49 -4.03 -20.31
C TYR A 135 1.90 -4.00 -19.73
N ASN A 136 2.48 -2.81 -19.57
CA ASN A 136 3.53 -2.60 -18.58
C ASN A 136 2.90 -2.54 -17.18
N THR A 137 3.53 -3.11 -16.16
CA THR A 137 2.99 -3.11 -14.79
C THR A 137 3.97 -2.54 -13.78
N TYR A 138 3.55 -1.52 -13.05
CA TYR A 138 4.36 -0.78 -12.08
C TYR A 138 3.70 -0.78 -10.71
N CYS A 139 4.48 -1.09 -9.68
CA CYS A 139 4.08 -0.91 -8.29
C CYS A 139 4.97 0.17 -7.67
N VAL A 140 4.37 1.21 -7.11
CA VAL A 140 5.10 2.33 -6.52
C VAL A 140 4.50 2.65 -5.15
N GLY A 141 5.30 2.53 -4.09
CA GLY A 141 4.90 2.77 -2.70
C GLY A 141 4.71 1.49 -1.87
N LYS A 142 3.74 1.50 -0.95
CA LYS A 142 3.46 0.44 0.03
C LYS A 142 3.03 -0.86 -0.64
N TRP A 143 3.73 -1.96 -0.34
CA TRP A 143 3.31 -3.30 -0.75
C TRP A 143 2.38 -3.93 0.29
N HIS A 144 2.90 -4.25 1.47
CA HIS A 144 2.17 -4.83 2.61
C HIS A 144 1.42 -6.15 2.33
N LEU A 145 1.90 -6.94 1.35
CA LEU A 145 1.30 -8.22 0.94
C LEU A 145 2.30 -9.38 0.91
N ALA A 146 3.54 -9.16 1.34
CA ALA A 146 4.51 -10.23 1.53
C ALA A 146 4.51 -10.68 3.01
N PRO A 147 4.66 -11.98 3.30
CA PRO A 147 4.95 -12.44 4.66
C PRO A 147 6.23 -11.79 5.19
N GLU A 148 6.23 -11.30 6.43
CA GLU A 148 7.34 -10.52 6.98
C GLU A 148 8.67 -11.28 6.99
N GLU A 149 8.63 -12.58 7.27
CA GLU A 149 9.80 -13.45 7.30
C GLU A 149 10.46 -13.61 5.93
N THR A 150 9.75 -13.28 4.85
CA THR A 150 10.27 -13.30 3.46
C THR A 150 10.78 -11.94 2.99
N MET A 151 10.58 -10.86 3.78
CA MET A 151 11.07 -9.51 3.47
C MET A 151 12.57 -9.36 3.77
N THR A 152 13.39 -10.30 3.28
CA THR A 152 14.83 -10.33 3.51
C THR A 152 15.61 -10.39 2.19
N ALA A 153 16.88 -10.00 2.25
CA ALA A 153 17.79 -10.10 1.11
C ALA A 153 18.16 -11.56 0.74
N ALA A 154 17.67 -12.56 1.48
CA ALA A 154 17.86 -13.96 1.16
C ALA A 154 16.73 -14.53 0.27
N GLY A 155 15.63 -13.79 0.11
CA GLY A 155 14.41 -14.28 -0.52
C GLY A 155 13.64 -15.31 0.35
N PRO A 156 12.66 -16.02 -0.22
CA PRO A 156 12.25 -15.96 -1.62
C PRO A 156 11.58 -14.62 -1.99
N TYR A 157 11.74 -14.21 -3.26
CA TYR A 157 11.13 -12.97 -3.79
C TYR A 157 9.82 -13.20 -4.54
N ASP A 158 9.26 -14.41 -4.43
CA ASP A 158 8.10 -14.86 -5.20
C ASP A 158 6.79 -14.16 -4.77
N ARG A 159 6.75 -13.59 -3.56
CA ARG A 159 5.64 -12.78 -3.02
C ARG A 159 5.96 -11.29 -2.92
N TRP A 160 7.11 -10.88 -3.41
CA TRP A 160 7.40 -9.47 -3.63
C TRP A 160 6.68 -9.00 -4.90
N PRO A 161 6.56 -7.69 -5.16
CA PRO A 161 5.82 -7.18 -6.32
C PRO A 161 6.21 -7.82 -7.65
N LEU A 162 7.51 -8.03 -7.89
CA LEU A 162 7.99 -8.68 -9.13
C LEU A 162 7.59 -10.15 -9.25
N GLY A 163 7.45 -10.85 -8.11
CA GLY A 163 6.92 -12.21 -8.07
C GLY A 163 5.40 -12.28 -8.32
N ARG A 164 4.70 -11.14 -8.21
CA ARG A 164 3.24 -11.00 -8.38
C ARG A 164 2.89 -10.09 -9.56
N GLY A 165 3.57 -10.29 -10.68
CA GLY A 165 3.18 -9.73 -11.98
C GLY A 165 3.51 -8.26 -12.22
N PHE A 166 4.15 -7.56 -11.28
CA PHE A 166 4.73 -6.24 -11.56
C PHE A 166 6.08 -6.39 -12.27
N GLU A 167 6.34 -5.58 -13.28
CA GLU A 167 7.61 -5.59 -14.02
C GLU A 167 8.65 -4.66 -13.38
N ARG A 168 8.19 -3.63 -12.66
CA ARG A 168 9.04 -2.71 -11.90
C ARG A 168 8.41 -2.39 -10.54
N TYR A 169 9.26 -2.22 -9.53
CA TYR A 169 8.84 -1.83 -8.19
C TYR A 169 9.75 -0.78 -7.58
N TYR A 170 9.16 0.18 -6.88
CA TYR A 170 9.87 1.11 -6.02
C TYR A 170 9.01 1.50 -4.81
N GLY A 171 9.46 1.21 -3.60
CA GLY A 171 8.69 1.53 -2.40
C GLY A 171 9.16 0.76 -1.19
N PHE A 172 8.26 0.43 -0.27
CA PHE A 172 8.56 -0.29 0.97
C PHE A 172 7.64 -1.49 1.14
N LEU A 173 8.20 -2.61 1.62
CA LEU A 173 7.47 -3.88 1.70
C LEU A 173 6.53 -3.96 2.90
N GLY A 174 6.91 -3.30 4.00
CA GLY A 174 6.22 -3.34 5.29
C GLY A 174 4.89 -2.59 5.32
N GLY A 175 4.27 -2.61 6.50
CA GLY A 175 3.02 -1.91 6.77
C GLY A 175 3.15 -0.40 6.90
N ASP A 176 4.31 0.08 7.27
CA ASP A 176 4.62 1.50 7.42
C ASP A 176 6.09 1.76 7.08
N THR A 177 6.46 3.04 7.02
CA THR A 177 7.85 3.45 6.92
C THR A 177 8.05 4.89 7.35
N HIS A 178 9.28 5.26 7.68
CA HIS A 178 9.63 6.64 8.00
C HIS A 178 9.68 7.48 6.71
N GLN A 179 8.85 8.53 6.60
CA GLN A 179 8.72 9.30 5.35
C GLN A 179 9.98 10.10 4.95
N TYR A 180 10.91 10.32 5.89
CA TYR A 180 12.20 10.96 5.63
C TYR A 180 13.39 10.00 5.57
N TYR A 181 13.26 8.80 6.13
CA TYR A 181 14.34 7.79 6.19
C TYR A 181 13.75 6.40 5.91
N PRO A 182 13.10 6.20 4.75
CA PRO A 182 12.32 5.01 4.48
C PRO A 182 13.20 3.77 4.24
N ASP A 183 12.66 2.61 4.59
CA ASP A 183 13.24 1.30 4.24
C ASP A 183 12.79 0.92 2.82
N LEU A 184 13.60 1.31 1.83
CA LEU A 184 13.24 1.19 0.43
C LEU A 184 13.73 -0.10 -0.24
N VAL A 185 12.93 -0.55 -1.18
CA VAL A 185 13.21 -1.63 -2.11
C VAL A 185 12.96 -1.11 -3.52
N ARG A 186 13.93 -1.34 -4.40
CA ARG A 186 13.78 -1.21 -5.85
C ARG A 186 13.86 -2.59 -6.46
N ASP A 187 12.79 -2.99 -7.12
CA ASP A 187 12.61 -4.33 -7.67
C ASP A 187 12.78 -5.40 -6.57
N ASN A 188 13.82 -6.22 -6.61
CA ASN A 188 14.13 -7.22 -5.56
C ASN A 188 15.42 -6.90 -4.80
N SER A 189 15.77 -5.61 -4.69
CA SER A 189 16.99 -5.17 -4.02
C SER A 189 16.71 -4.00 -3.08
N GLN A 190 17.25 -4.07 -1.86
CA GLN A 190 17.23 -2.93 -0.95
C GLN A 190 17.95 -1.75 -1.59
N THR A 191 17.43 -0.55 -1.36
CA THR A 191 17.98 0.69 -1.88
C THR A 191 17.81 1.81 -0.85
N GLU A 192 18.55 2.88 -1.05
CA GLU A 192 18.50 4.06 -0.17
C GLU A 192 17.91 5.24 -0.94
N PRO A 193 17.31 6.22 -0.24
CA PRO A 193 16.94 7.49 -0.83
C PRO A 193 18.09 8.16 -1.59
N GLU A 194 17.79 8.83 -2.70
CA GLU A 194 18.78 9.55 -3.51
C GLU A 194 19.23 10.88 -2.88
N ALA A 195 18.51 11.35 -1.85
CA ALA A 195 18.80 12.58 -1.11
C ALA A 195 18.49 12.40 0.38
N THR A 196 19.06 13.25 1.23
CA THR A 196 18.76 13.30 2.66
C THR A 196 17.64 14.31 2.96
N PRO A 197 16.98 14.24 4.14
CA PRO A 197 15.95 15.20 4.52
C PRO A 197 16.45 16.65 4.56
N GLU A 198 17.72 16.86 4.93
CA GLU A 198 18.39 18.16 4.92
C GLU A 198 18.55 18.72 3.49
N GLN A 199 18.57 17.83 2.49
CA GLN A 199 18.57 18.18 1.07
C GLN A 199 17.13 18.31 0.50
N GLY A 200 16.11 18.24 1.36
CA GLY A 200 14.70 18.34 0.98
C GLY A 200 14.04 17.01 0.61
N TYR A 201 14.65 15.88 0.97
CA TYR A 201 14.05 14.57 0.71
C TYR A 201 12.73 14.38 1.47
N HIS A 202 11.75 13.81 0.78
CA HIS A 202 10.55 13.23 1.35
C HIS A 202 10.07 12.09 0.46
N LEU A 203 9.51 11.03 1.03
CA LEU A 203 9.10 9.84 0.29
C LEU A 203 8.02 10.13 -0.77
N THR A 204 6.97 10.89 -0.46
CA THR A 204 5.89 11.21 -1.42
C THR A 204 6.38 11.78 -2.77
N PRO A 205 7.16 12.88 -2.83
CA PRO A 205 7.70 13.36 -4.11
C PRO A 205 8.58 12.33 -4.82
N ASP A 206 9.39 11.57 -4.06
CA ASP A 206 10.26 10.54 -4.61
C ASP A 206 9.46 9.42 -5.31
N LEU A 207 8.43 8.89 -4.64
CA LEU A 207 7.50 7.91 -5.23
C LEU A 207 6.86 8.45 -6.52
N VAL A 208 6.36 9.70 -6.51
CA VAL A 208 5.78 10.30 -7.72
C VAL A 208 6.80 10.43 -8.84
N ASN A 209 8.03 10.86 -8.53
CA ASN A 209 9.09 10.97 -9.52
C ASN A 209 9.48 9.61 -10.11
N LYS A 210 9.53 8.54 -9.31
CA LYS A 210 9.77 7.19 -9.83
C LYS A 210 8.62 6.67 -10.69
N ALA A 211 7.37 6.94 -10.32
CA ALA A 211 6.22 6.61 -11.15
C ALA A 211 6.27 7.32 -12.51
N LYS A 212 6.51 8.63 -12.52
CA LYS A 212 6.68 9.44 -13.74
C LYS A 212 7.81 8.90 -14.61
N ALA A 213 8.97 8.59 -14.01
CA ALA A 213 10.11 8.04 -14.74
C ALA A 213 9.81 6.68 -15.38
N MET A 214 9.19 5.75 -14.65
CA MET A 214 8.80 4.43 -15.19
C MET A 214 7.82 4.55 -16.37
N ILE A 215 6.86 5.46 -16.29
CA ILE A 215 5.91 5.72 -17.38
C ILE A 215 6.63 6.36 -18.57
N ALA A 216 7.47 7.37 -18.34
CA ALA A 216 8.23 8.06 -19.39
C ALA A 216 9.14 7.09 -20.15
N ASP A 217 9.91 6.26 -19.45
CA ASP A 217 10.80 5.27 -20.05
C ASP A 217 10.05 4.34 -21.01
N ALA A 218 8.87 3.88 -20.61
CA ALA A 218 8.05 3.01 -21.45
C ALA A 218 7.43 3.74 -22.64
N LYS A 219 6.87 4.94 -22.41
CA LYS A 219 6.21 5.71 -23.47
C LYS A 219 7.19 6.23 -24.52
N GLN A 220 8.46 6.41 -24.18
CA GLN A 220 9.51 6.73 -25.15
C GLN A 220 9.82 5.59 -26.13
N VAL A 221 9.71 4.34 -25.69
CA VAL A 221 10.10 3.17 -26.50
C VAL A 221 8.89 2.48 -27.14
N ALA A 222 7.74 2.49 -26.46
CA ALA A 222 6.50 1.86 -26.88
C ALA A 222 5.30 2.77 -26.52
N PRO A 223 5.10 3.89 -27.24
CA PRO A 223 4.09 4.91 -26.90
C PRO A 223 2.67 4.33 -26.82
N ASP A 224 2.33 3.42 -27.73
CA ASP A 224 0.99 2.82 -27.78
C ASP A 224 0.78 1.69 -26.74
N LYS A 225 1.83 1.30 -26.00
CA LYS A 225 1.70 0.25 -24.98
C LYS A 225 1.10 0.86 -23.71
N PRO A 226 -0.04 0.35 -23.22
CA PRO A 226 -0.67 0.85 -22.01
C PRO A 226 0.10 0.37 -20.78
N PHE A 227 -0.13 1.07 -19.67
CA PHE A 227 0.45 0.70 -18.39
C PHE A 227 -0.61 0.55 -17.31
N PHE A 228 -0.29 -0.28 -16.32
CA PHE A 228 -0.95 -0.34 -15.03
C PHE A 228 0.00 0.18 -13.97
N LEU A 229 -0.37 1.27 -13.30
CA LEU A 229 0.33 1.83 -12.16
C LEU A 229 -0.50 1.59 -10.90
N TYR A 230 0.00 0.76 -10.00
CA TYR A 230 -0.46 0.72 -8.61
C TYR A 230 0.39 1.70 -7.79
N PHE A 231 -0.20 2.83 -7.40
CA PHE A 231 0.43 3.91 -6.67
C PHE A 231 -0.12 3.99 -5.24
N ALA A 232 0.68 3.59 -4.27
CA ALA A 232 0.27 3.46 -2.88
C ALA A 232 1.20 4.27 -1.96
N PRO A 233 1.08 5.60 -1.90
CA PRO A 233 1.91 6.39 -0.99
C PRO A 233 1.68 5.94 0.46
N GLY A 234 2.73 5.95 1.29
CA GLY A 234 2.59 5.70 2.74
C GLY A 234 2.05 6.90 3.51
N ALA A 235 1.34 7.80 2.82
CA ALA A 235 0.87 9.04 3.41
C ALA A 235 -0.40 8.83 4.21
N THR A 236 -0.58 9.67 5.23
CA THR A 236 -1.66 9.65 6.24
C THR A 236 -1.68 8.47 7.22
N HIS A 237 -0.87 7.43 7.00
CA HIS A 237 -0.51 6.43 8.02
C HIS A 237 0.58 6.96 8.97
N SER A 238 0.63 6.43 10.19
CA SER A 238 1.69 6.71 11.16
C SER A 238 3.07 6.24 10.64
N PRO A 239 4.18 6.91 11.01
CA PRO A 239 4.25 8.23 11.65
C PRO A 239 3.89 9.37 10.68
N HIS A 240 3.12 10.36 11.15
CA HIS A 240 2.78 11.54 10.34
C HIS A 240 3.98 12.47 10.19
N HIS A 241 4.70 12.29 9.11
CA HIS A 241 5.87 13.08 8.75
C HIS A 241 5.58 13.89 7.49
N VAL A 242 5.61 15.21 7.61
CA VAL A 242 5.41 16.13 6.49
C VAL A 242 6.26 17.39 6.71
N PRO A 243 6.77 18.06 5.65
CA PRO A 243 7.53 19.27 5.84
C PRO A 243 6.70 20.34 6.58
N LYS A 244 7.33 21.01 7.54
CA LYS A 244 6.68 21.94 8.48
C LYS A 244 5.73 22.93 7.82
N GLN A 245 6.10 23.46 6.66
CA GLN A 245 5.30 24.44 5.91
C GLN A 245 3.91 23.93 5.49
N TRP A 246 3.69 22.62 5.40
CA TRP A 246 2.38 22.05 5.08
C TRP A 246 1.52 21.94 6.33
N ALA A 247 2.08 21.42 7.43
CA ALA A 247 1.39 21.36 8.71
C ALA A 247 1.01 22.76 9.23
N ASP A 248 1.90 23.75 9.07
CA ASP A 248 1.68 25.11 9.56
C ASP A 248 0.54 25.85 8.82
N ARG A 249 0.10 25.39 7.64
CA ARG A 249 -1.12 25.91 6.97
C ARG A 249 -2.39 25.63 7.75
N TYR A 250 -2.32 24.68 8.68
CA TYR A 250 -3.44 24.23 9.49
C TYR A 250 -3.42 24.78 10.92
N ALA A 251 -2.42 25.60 11.28
CA ALA A 251 -2.30 26.19 12.62
C ALA A 251 -3.64 26.76 13.14
N GLY A 252 -4.14 26.20 14.24
CA GLY A 252 -5.38 26.59 14.92
C GLY A 252 -6.67 26.14 14.25
N LYS A 253 -6.63 25.47 13.10
CA LYS A 253 -7.85 25.03 12.37
C LYS A 253 -8.57 23.86 13.06
N PHE A 254 -7.92 23.21 14.02
CA PHE A 254 -8.44 22.05 14.75
C PHE A 254 -8.60 22.29 16.26
N ASP A 255 -8.46 23.53 16.74
CA ASP A 255 -8.55 23.87 18.17
C ASP A 255 -9.94 23.62 18.78
N ALA A 256 -10.97 23.53 17.95
CA ALA A 256 -12.33 23.20 18.35
C ALA A 256 -12.56 21.70 18.64
N GLY A 257 -11.56 20.85 18.40
CA GLY A 257 -11.61 19.42 18.70
C GLY A 257 -12.35 18.56 17.68
N TRP A 258 -12.26 17.24 17.88
CA TRP A 258 -12.83 16.24 16.96
C TRP A 258 -14.36 16.28 16.90
N GLU A 259 -15.07 16.66 17.98
CA GLU A 259 -16.54 16.72 17.92
C GLU A 259 -17.05 17.86 17.03
N ALA A 260 -16.42 19.03 17.10
CA ALA A 260 -16.70 20.12 16.18
C ALA A 260 -16.38 19.72 14.73
N TYR A 261 -15.28 19.00 14.51
CA TYR A 261 -14.91 18.47 13.19
C TYR A 261 -15.97 17.49 12.66
N ARG A 262 -16.37 16.50 13.46
CA ARG A 262 -17.40 15.50 13.11
C ARG A 262 -18.71 16.17 12.71
N GLN A 263 -19.19 17.13 13.52
CA GLN A 263 -20.42 17.85 13.23
C GLN A 263 -20.33 18.68 11.94
N ARG A 264 -19.20 19.37 11.71
CA ARG A 264 -18.95 20.16 10.50
C ARG A 264 -18.96 19.28 9.25
N VAL A 265 -18.22 18.18 9.26
CA VAL A 265 -18.13 17.26 8.13
C VAL A 265 -19.48 16.61 7.84
N PHE A 266 -20.19 16.14 8.86
CA PHE A 266 -21.53 15.56 8.70
C PHE A 266 -22.52 16.54 8.06
N THR A 267 -22.54 17.79 8.54
CA THR A 267 -23.37 18.85 7.98
C THR A 267 -23.03 19.06 6.50
N ARG A 268 -21.73 19.14 6.17
CA ARG A 268 -21.28 19.32 4.79
C ARG A 268 -21.62 18.13 3.90
N GLN A 269 -21.51 16.90 4.40
CA GLN A 269 -21.88 15.70 3.66
C GLN A 269 -23.38 15.65 3.32
N ARG A 270 -24.24 16.17 4.20
CA ARG A 270 -25.67 16.35 3.90
C ARG A 270 -25.90 17.38 2.81
N GLU A 271 -25.22 18.53 2.88
CA GLU A 271 -25.31 19.57 1.84
C GLU A 271 -24.83 19.07 0.47
N LEU A 272 -23.81 18.21 0.45
CA LEU A 272 -23.27 17.59 -0.76
C LEU A 272 -24.14 16.43 -1.30
N GLY A 273 -25.21 16.04 -0.60
CA GLY A 273 -26.07 14.92 -0.99
C GLY A 273 -25.40 13.54 -0.88
N LEU A 274 -24.34 13.42 -0.06
CA LEU A 274 -23.61 12.17 0.12
C LEU A 274 -24.31 11.19 1.08
N LEU A 275 -25.22 11.72 1.92
CA LEU A 275 -25.92 10.96 2.95
C LEU A 275 -27.43 10.93 2.68
N PRO A 276 -28.12 9.83 3.03
CA PRO A 276 -29.58 9.80 3.06
C PRO A 276 -30.16 10.90 3.98
N ALA A 277 -31.36 11.39 3.67
CA ALA A 277 -32.03 12.42 4.47
C ALA A 277 -32.27 11.99 5.93
N THR A 278 -32.37 10.67 6.16
CA THR A 278 -32.56 10.03 7.47
C THR A 278 -31.25 9.72 8.20
N ALA A 279 -30.10 10.05 7.63
CA ALA A 279 -28.82 9.79 8.28
C ALA A 279 -28.71 10.61 9.58
N GLU A 280 -28.21 9.97 10.63
CA GLU A 280 -27.89 10.57 11.91
C GLU A 280 -26.38 10.46 12.13
N LEU A 281 -25.80 11.48 12.79
CA LEU A 281 -24.39 11.42 13.17
C LEU A 281 -24.21 10.32 14.22
N SER A 282 -23.20 9.47 14.05
CA SER A 282 -22.91 8.39 14.99
C SER A 282 -22.69 8.92 16.41
N ALA A 283 -22.95 8.09 17.42
CA ALA A 283 -22.52 8.41 18.78
C ALA A 283 -20.98 8.57 18.83
N PRO A 284 -20.43 9.41 19.74
CA PRO A 284 -19.01 9.43 20.03
C PRO A 284 -18.51 8.04 20.44
N ASP A 285 -17.25 7.76 20.13
CA ASP A 285 -16.59 6.54 20.56
C ASP A 285 -16.44 6.56 22.10
N PRO A 286 -17.02 5.61 22.85
CA PRO A 286 -16.94 5.59 24.30
C PRO A 286 -15.52 5.36 24.85
N ASP A 287 -14.61 4.85 24.02
CA ASP A 287 -13.22 4.58 24.39
C ASP A 287 -12.29 5.79 24.12
N VAL A 288 -12.82 6.88 23.56
CA VAL A 288 -12.10 8.14 23.35
C VAL A 288 -12.53 9.17 24.39
N ALA A 289 -11.57 9.88 24.97
CA ALA A 289 -11.88 10.94 25.93
C ALA A 289 -12.70 12.08 25.29
N ASP A 290 -13.49 12.80 26.08
CA ASP A 290 -14.17 14.01 25.60
C ASP A 290 -13.18 15.18 25.53
N TRP A 291 -13.17 15.89 24.38
CA TRP A 291 -12.26 17.00 24.09
C TRP A 291 -12.27 18.06 25.19
N GLU A 292 -13.46 18.43 25.67
CA GLU A 292 -13.63 19.49 26.67
C GLU A 292 -13.06 19.10 28.04
N THR A 293 -12.90 17.79 28.29
CA THR A 293 -12.36 17.27 29.55
C THR A 293 -10.83 17.19 29.57
N LEU A 294 -10.18 17.37 28.41
CA LEU A 294 -8.73 17.28 28.30
C LEU A 294 -8.03 18.53 28.88
N PRO A 295 -6.86 18.38 29.53
CA PRO A 295 -5.97 19.49 29.85
C PRO A 295 -5.57 20.31 28.62
N ALA A 296 -5.25 21.59 28.82
CA ALA A 296 -4.89 22.50 27.73
C ALA A 296 -3.69 22.02 26.89
N ASP A 297 -2.67 21.44 27.54
CA ASP A 297 -1.49 20.91 26.84
C ASP A 297 -1.82 19.67 25.99
N GLU A 298 -2.74 18.80 26.47
CA GLU A 298 -3.23 17.65 25.70
C GLU A 298 -4.04 18.10 24.49
N ARG A 299 -4.97 19.07 24.66
CA ARG A 299 -5.70 19.64 23.51
C ARG A 299 -4.75 20.27 22.49
N ARG A 300 -3.75 21.02 22.94
CA ARG A 300 -2.74 21.61 22.05
C ARG A 300 -1.96 20.53 21.27
N LEU A 301 -1.59 19.44 21.93
CA LEU A 301 -0.89 18.32 21.30
C LEU A 301 -1.77 17.66 20.23
N TYR A 302 -3.00 17.28 20.56
CA TYR A 302 -3.90 16.60 19.63
C TYR A 302 -4.35 17.48 18.46
N ALA A 303 -4.60 18.77 18.69
CA ALA A 303 -4.83 19.73 17.62
C ALA A 303 -3.63 19.76 16.68
N ARG A 304 -2.40 19.83 17.22
CA ARG A 304 -1.18 19.82 16.40
C ARG A 304 -1.00 18.51 15.63
N MET A 305 -1.33 17.36 16.21
CA MET A 305 -1.28 16.07 15.51
C MET A 305 -2.22 16.09 14.29
N MET A 306 -3.45 16.61 14.46
CA MET A 306 -4.39 16.76 13.35
C MET A 306 -3.92 17.77 12.29
N GLU A 307 -3.24 18.85 12.69
CA GLU A 307 -2.61 19.78 11.74
C GLU A 307 -1.53 19.13 10.88
N VAL A 308 -0.71 18.27 11.51
CA VAL A 308 0.33 17.50 10.81
C VAL A 308 -0.31 16.49 9.87
N PHE A 309 -1.34 15.76 10.31
CA PHE A 309 -2.13 14.87 9.46
C PHE A 309 -2.71 15.61 8.24
N ALA A 310 -3.39 16.73 8.47
CA ALA A 310 -4.03 17.51 7.41
C ALA A 310 -3.00 18.09 6.43
N GLY A 311 -1.87 18.58 6.95
CA GLY A 311 -0.73 19.00 6.13
C GLY A 311 -0.17 17.85 5.29
N PHE A 312 -0.11 16.64 5.85
CA PHE A 312 0.39 15.46 5.13
C PHE A 312 -0.57 15.01 4.01
N LEU A 313 -1.88 15.06 4.27
CA LEU A 313 -2.89 14.79 3.25
C LEU A 313 -2.85 15.83 2.11
N GLU A 314 -2.79 17.13 2.43
CA GLU A 314 -2.67 18.19 1.40
C GLU A 314 -1.37 18.07 0.59
N HIS A 315 -0.26 17.74 1.26
CA HIS A 315 1.02 17.47 0.59
C HIS A 315 0.92 16.28 -0.37
N THR A 316 0.18 15.25 0.00
CA THR A 316 -0.03 14.07 -0.85
C THR A 316 -0.95 14.37 -2.03
N ASP A 317 -2.03 15.12 -1.79
CA ASP A 317 -2.90 15.64 -2.85
C ASP A 317 -2.12 16.46 -3.88
N HIS A 318 -1.21 17.33 -3.43
CA HIS A 318 -0.36 18.13 -4.32
C HIS A 318 0.46 17.25 -5.27
N TYR A 319 1.12 16.22 -4.76
CA TYR A 319 1.94 15.32 -5.57
C TYR A 319 1.13 14.36 -6.44
N ILE A 320 -0.07 13.95 -6.00
CA ILE A 320 -1.04 13.29 -6.88
C ILE A 320 -1.41 14.22 -8.04
N GLY A 321 -1.63 15.51 -7.76
CA GLY A 321 -1.84 16.55 -8.76
C GLY A 321 -0.71 16.62 -9.79
N GLU A 322 0.54 16.55 -9.35
CA GLU A 322 1.67 16.52 -10.29
C GLU A 322 1.73 15.25 -11.13
N LEU A 323 1.37 14.09 -10.58
CA LEU A 323 1.28 12.83 -11.36
C LEU A 323 0.19 12.95 -12.41
N VAL A 324 -0.98 13.46 -12.05
CA VAL A 324 -2.10 13.71 -12.98
C VAL A 324 -1.71 14.73 -14.05
N GLN A 325 -1.05 15.82 -13.67
CA GLN A 325 -0.57 16.82 -14.62
C GLN A 325 0.43 16.22 -15.61
N PHE A 326 1.35 15.38 -15.13
CA PHE A 326 2.28 14.65 -16.00
C PHE A 326 1.55 13.76 -17.02
N LEU A 327 0.47 13.07 -16.62
CA LEU A 327 -0.34 12.30 -17.57
C LEU A 327 -1.03 13.18 -18.63
N LYS A 328 -1.46 14.39 -18.25
CA LYS A 328 -2.01 15.38 -19.19
C LYS A 328 -0.96 15.88 -20.16
N ASP A 329 0.25 16.16 -19.67
CA ASP A 329 1.38 16.62 -20.47
C ASP A 329 1.84 15.54 -21.46
N LEU A 330 1.68 14.26 -21.13
CA LEU A 330 1.91 13.13 -22.04
C LEU A 330 0.73 12.82 -22.97
N HIS A 331 -0.39 13.53 -22.88
CA HIS A 331 -1.63 13.22 -23.58
C HIS A 331 -2.20 11.82 -23.29
N GLU A 332 -1.89 11.27 -22.12
CA GLU A 332 -2.36 9.95 -21.67
C GLU A 332 -3.58 10.05 -20.73
N TYR A 333 -3.85 11.22 -20.15
CA TYR A 333 -4.92 11.43 -19.15
C TYR A 333 -6.29 10.97 -19.64
N ASP A 334 -6.72 11.39 -20.84
CA ASP A 334 -8.06 11.08 -21.37
C ASP A 334 -8.25 9.58 -21.68
N ASN A 335 -7.14 8.84 -21.90
CA ASN A 335 -7.14 7.40 -22.11
C ASN A 335 -6.66 6.62 -20.86
N THR A 336 -6.82 7.20 -19.67
CA THR A 336 -6.43 6.57 -18.40
C THR A 336 -7.61 6.43 -17.46
N VAL A 337 -7.88 5.20 -17.01
CA VAL A 337 -8.79 4.95 -15.89
C VAL A 337 -8.04 5.24 -14.60
N ILE A 338 -8.48 6.25 -13.85
CA ILE A 338 -7.93 6.60 -12.54
C ILE A 338 -8.92 6.19 -11.45
N MET A 339 -8.49 5.31 -10.55
CA MET A 339 -9.24 4.95 -9.34
C MET A 339 -8.47 5.41 -8.12
N LEU A 340 -9.12 6.15 -7.22
CA LEU A 340 -8.57 6.52 -5.92
C LEU A 340 -9.42 5.92 -4.82
N VAL A 341 -8.76 5.27 -3.86
CA VAL A 341 -9.42 4.65 -2.70
C VAL A 341 -8.54 4.82 -1.45
N SER A 342 -9.14 4.85 -0.27
CA SER A 342 -8.41 4.59 0.99
C SER A 342 -8.50 3.11 1.31
N ASP A 343 -7.41 2.47 1.73
CA ASP A 343 -7.42 1.03 2.04
C ASP A 343 -8.29 0.68 3.26
N ASN A 344 -8.46 1.59 4.21
CA ASN A 344 -9.41 1.46 5.32
C ASN A 344 -9.85 2.84 5.83
N GLY A 345 -10.65 2.84 6.91
CA GLY A 345 -11.03 4.06 7.61
C GLY A 345 -9.85 4.75 8.30
N ALA A 346 -10.12 5.91 8.91
CA ALA A 346 -9.12 6.65 9.68
C ALA A 346 -8.57 5.80 10.83
N SER A 347 -7.25 5.86 11.03
CA SER A 347 -6.57 5.11 12.09
C SER A 347 -6.96 5.58 13.49
N ALA A 348 -7.05 4.63 14.41
CA ALA A 348 -7.32 4.86 15.83
C ALA A 348 -6.05 4.86 16.71
N GLU A 349 -4.87 4.62 16.13
CA GLU A 349 -3.62 4.31 16.85
C GLU A 349 -3.11 5.42 17.79
N GLU A 350 -3.66 6.63 17.69
CA GLU A 350 -3.20 7.82 18.44
C GLU A 350 -4.33 8.51 19.24
N ALA A 351 -5.50 7.88 19.38
CA ALA A 351 -6.62 8.46 20.12
C ALA A 351 -6.35 8.45 21.65
N PRO A 352 -6.64 9.55 22.37
CA PRO A 352 -6.54 9.56 23.83
C PRO A 352 -7.53 8.56 24.44
N PRO A 353 -7.07 7.61 25.26
CA PRO A 353 -7.96 6.68 25.92
C PRO A 353 -8.95 7.41 26.83
N ALA A 354 -10.19 6.95 26.85
CA ALA A 354 -11.19 7.39 27.81
C ALA A 354 -10.64 7.21 29.23
N ARG A 355 -10.83 8.21 30.09
CA ARG A 355 -10.42 8.19 31.50
C ARG A 355 -11.36 7.30 32.31
N SER A 356 -11.38 5.99 32.01
CA SER A 356 -12.11 4.95 32.72
C SER A 356 -11.15 3.81 33.10
N PRO A 357 -11.40 3.05 34.19
CA PRO A 357 -10.49 2.00 34.65
C PRO A 357 -10.37 0.79 33.71
N ARG A 358 -10.97 0.82 32.50
CA ARG A 358 -10.91 -0.24 31.48
C ARG A 358 -10.03 0.10 30.26
N SER A 359 -9.45 1.29 30.17
CA SER A 359 -8.65 1.65 29.00
C SER A 359 -7.27 0.98 29.03
N VAL A 360 -6.99 0.13 28.03
CA VAL A 360 -5.64 -0.37 27.76
C VAL A 360 -4.99 0.61 26.80
N SER A 361 -3.89 1.26 27.22
CA SER A 361 -3.10 2.10 26.32
C SER A 361 -2.31 1.22 25.35
N SER A 362 -2.60 1.29 24.05
CA SER A 362 -1.68 0.83 23.02
C SER A 362 -0.68 1.96 22.74
N THR A 363 0.40 2.03 23.50
CA THR A 363 1.52 2.90 23.13
C THR A 363 2.33 2.19 22.04
N THR A 364 2.11 2.55 20.78
CA THR A 364 3.01 2.15 19.70
C THR A 364 4.35 2.83 19.95
N SER A 365 5.42 2.05 20.13
CA SER A 365 6.77 2.62 20.30
C SER A 365 7.24 3.18 18.95
N PRO A 366 7.97 4.31 18.92
CA PRO A 366 8.53 4.81 17.67
C PRO A 366 9.43 3.76 17.03
N ILE A 367 9.24 3.53 15.73
CA ILE A 367 10.02 2.58 14.94
C ILE A 367 11.45 3.13 14.83
N PRO A 368 12.47 2.45 15.36
CA PRO A 368 13.86 2.89 15.22
C PRO A 368 14.31 2.73 13.77
N SER A 369 14.94 3.75 13.21
CA SER A 369 15.57 3.67 11.89
C SER A 369 16.80 2.76 11.95
N ARG A 370 17.22 2.19 10.81
CA ARG A 370 18.51 1.46 10.71
C ARG A 370 19.73 2.27 11.17
N ARG A 371 19.64 3.60 11.24
CA ARG A 371 20.73 4.47 11.72
C ARG A 371 20.81 4.56 13.24
N ASP A 372 19.72 4.26 13.94
CA ASP A 372 19.68 4.18 15.40
C ASP A 372 20.36 2.92 15.93
N TRP A 373 20.80 2.04 15.02
CA TRP A 373 21.50 0.82 15.35
C TRP A 373 23.03 1.04 15.36
N PRO A 374 23.76 0.38 16.28
CA PRO A 374 25.22 0.41 16.32
C PRO A 374 25.83 0.07 14.96
N ALA A 375 26.93 0.72 14.59
CA ALA A 375 27.59 0.50 13.29
C ALA A 375 27.92 -0.98 13.00
N SER A 376 28.09 -1.80 14.05
CA SER A 376 28.37 -3.24 13.96
C SER A 376 27.17 -4.11 13.55
N THR A 377 25.93 -3.61 13.61
CA THR A 377 24.72 -4.39 13.26
C THR A 377 24.05 -3.94 11.97
N ARG A 378 24.58 -2.93 11.27
CA ARG A 378 24.02 -2.41 10.00
C ARG A 378 24.09 -3.41 8.84
N SER A 379 24.87 -4.49 8.98
CA SER A 379 24.97 -5.59 8.01
C SER A 379 24.20 -6.86 8.40
N ALA A 380 23.51 -6.88 9.55
CA ALA A 380 22.80 -8.06 10.04
C ALA A 380 21.28 -7.83 10.03
N ALA A 381 20.54 -8.78 9.45
CA ALA A 381 19.07 -8.76 9.44
C ALA A 381 18.49 -8.71 10.88
N PRO A 382 17.31 -8.08 11.08
CA PRO A 382 16.69 -8.02 12.40
C PRO A 382 16.39 -9.42 12.94
N ARG A 383 16.81 -9.73 14.16
CA ARG A 383 16.15 -10.76 14.97
C ARG A 383 15.03 -10.06 15.73
N CYS A 384 13.78 -10.40 15.40
CA CYS A 384 12.63 -9.96 16.16
C CYS A 384 12.69 -10.59 17.57
N SER A 385 12.92 -9.76 18.59
CA SER A 385 12.83 -10.19 19.99
C SER A 385 11.44 -9.85 20.51
N THR A 386 10.55 -10.82 20.53
CA THR A 386 9.31 -10.75 21.31
C THR A 386 9.64 -10.94 22.80
N THR A 387 9.77 -9.87 23.57
CA THR A 387 9.77 -9.94 25.03
C THR A 387 8.34 -9.81 25.56
N SER A 388 7.64 -10.94 25.67
CA SER A 388 6.43 -11.02 26.51
C SER A 388 6.86 -11.02 27.99
N ARG A 389 6.61 -9.91 28.71
CA ARG A 389 6.62 -9.91 30.18
C ARG A 389 5.30 -10.50 30.68
N GLY A 390 5.35 -11.62 31.39
CA GLY A 390 4.18 -12.14 32.08
C GLY A 390 4.38 -13.45 32.84
N ALA A 391 4.52 -13.34 34.16
CA ALA A 391 4.19 -14.32 35.20
C ALA A 391 4.96 -15.66 35.25
N GLY A 392 5.77 -15.81 36.29
CA GLY A 392 6.52 -17.02 36.58
C GLY A 392 5.65 -18.24 36.93
N ARG A 393 6.16 -19.40 36.52
CA ARG A 393 6.03 -20.69 37.22
C ARG A 393 7.21 -21.56 36.79
N THR A 394 7.88 -22.12 37.78
CA THR A 394 9.08 -22.97 37.74
C THR A 394 8.88 -24.21 36.85
N PRO A 395 9.89 -24.66 36.07
CA PRO A 395 9.79 -25.91 35.32
C PRO A 395 10.31 -27.10 36.13
N ALA A 396 9.50 -28.16 36.19
CA ALA A 396 9.96 -29.50 36.55
C ALA A 396 10.63 -30.16 35.34
N THR A 397 11.82 -30.70 35.55
CA THR A 397 12.62 -31.47 34.59
C THR A 397 12.01 -32.83 34.27
N PRO A 398 12.23 -33.35 33.05
CA PRO A 398 12.44 -34.78 32.90
C PRO A 398 13.78 -35.13 32.24
N ARG A 399 14.36 -36.22 32.76
CA ARG A 399 15.63 -36.83 32.37
C ARG A 399 15.55 -37.51 31.00
N PHE A 400 16.67 -37.48 30.28
CA PHE A 400 16.98 -38.36 29.16
C PHE A 400 17.12 -39.83 29.60
N GLY A 401 16.65 -40.74 28.75
CA GLY A 401 16.98 -42.16 28.76
C GLY A 401 16.93 -42.69 27.33
N GLY A 402 18.10 -43.09 26.81
CA GLY A 402 18.29 -43.52 25.42
C GLY A 402 17.80 -44.94 25.13
N GLY A 403 17.82 -45.29 23.85
CA GLY A 403 17.52 -46.65 23.39
C GLY A 403 17.47 -46.74 21.87
N SER A 404 18.54 -47.21 21.27
CA SER A 404 18.69 -47.55 19.85
C SER A 404 17.82 -48.74 19.43
N ALA A 405 17.25 -48.70 18.22
CA ALA A 405 17.23 -49.83 17.27
C ALA A 405 16.65 -49.40 15.91
N ARG A 406 17.22 -49.96 14.84
CA ARG A 406 16.95 -49.75 13.41
C ARG A 406 15.89 -50.77 12.88
N PRO A 407 15.50 -50.74 11.58
CA PRO A 407 14.11 -50.78 11.14
C PRO A 407 13.66 -52.12 10.53
N THR A 408 12.34 -52.29 10.36
CA THR A 408 11.77 -53.29 9.44
C THR A 408 10.52 -52.78 8.72
N ALA A 409 10.32 -53.36 7.54
CA ALA A 409 9.48 -52.94 6.43
C ALA A 409 7.97 -53.25 6.57
N ALA A 410 7.23 -52.60 5.66
CA ALA A 410 6.18 -53.16 4.80
C ALA A 410 4.68 -52.98 5.16
N ALA A 411 3.96 -52.62 4.08
CA ALA A 411 2.60 -52.99 3.67
C ALA A 411 1.42 -52.02 3.94
N ARG A 412 0.99 -51.38 2.83
CA ARG A 412 -0.38 -51.35 2.25
C ARG A 412 -1.58 -51.55 3.21
N ALA A 413 -2.55 -50.63 3.17
CA ALA A 413 -3.81 -50.76 2.42
C ALA A 413 -4.90 -49.78 2.93
N THR A 414 -5.49 -49.03 1.99
CA THR A 414 -6.90 -48.59 1.88
C THR A 414 -7.79 -48.57 3.14
N ARG A 415 -8.35 -47.39 3.44
CA ARG A 415 -9.73 -47.01 3.08
C ARG A 415 -9.88 -45.50 3.08
#